data_AF-A0A964AHT5-F1
#
_entry.id   AF-A0A964AHT5-F1
#
_cell.length_a   1.000
_cell.length_b   1.000
_cell.length_c   1.000
_cell.angle_alpha   90.00
_cell.angle_beta   90.00
_cell.angle_gamma   90.00
#
_symmetry.space_group_name_H-M   'P 1'
#
loop_
_entity.id
_entity.type
_entity.pdbx_description
1 polymer ?
#
loop_
_entity_poly.entity_id
_entity_poly.type
_entity_poly.pdbx_seq_one_letter_code
_entity_poly.pdbx_strand_id
1 'polypeptide(L)'
;MTQALPVPAPPDRSIRINLLLPVTRWGVGFFSFDPIEQLIGAPLVSLLEPLMVGGVTRRPSQAGPAVEVYPLALPEGESATVPLGQWGELGFSNRFGELELVVPWQAAGWVQQRFAQAVVAGPERQLSSDGTAWVAKLRIQLTPGMRASWPMGSLGEVGVEAV
;
A
#
# COMPACT_ATOMS: atom_id res chain seq x y z
N MET A 1 12.25 -42.65 25.62
CA MET A 1 11.95 -41.20 25.59
C MET A 1 12.32 -40.69 24.21
N THR A 2 11.35 -40.49 23.34
CA THR A 2 11.58 -40.00 21.97
C THR A 2 11.53 -38.48 22.00
N GLN A 3 12.68 -37.81 21.85
CA GLN A 3 12.69 -36.35 21.66
C GLN A 3 12.05 -36.04 20.31
N ALA A 4 10.99 -35.22 20.32
CA ALA A 4 10.44 -34.64 19.11
C ALA A 4 11.50 -33.71 18.50
N LEU A 5 11.84 -33.92 17.24
CA LEU A 5 12.70 -33.01 16.49
C LEU A 5 12.03 -31.63 16.42
N PRO A 6 12.78 -30.53 16.58
CA PRO A 6 12.22 -29.19 16.43
C PRO A 6 11.68 -29.02 15.02
N VAL A 7 10.42 -28.61 14.91
CA VAL A 7 9.80 -28.23 13.64
C VAL A 7 10.55 -27.00 13.12
N PRO A 8 11.12 -27.03 11.90
CA PRO A 8 11.77 -25.84 11.34
C PRO A 8 10.74 -24.71 11.25
N ALA A 9 11.12 -23.51 11.69
CA ALA A 9 10.28 -22.34 11.55
C ALA A 9 9.93 -22.13 10.06
N PRO A 10 8.69 -21.75 9.73
CA PRO A 10 8.33 -21.44 8.36
C PRO A 10 9.26 -20.35 7.81
N PRO A 11 9.57 -20.36 6.50
CA PRO A 11 10.43 -19.35 5.90
C PRO A 11 9.82 -17.96 6.11
N ASP A 12 10.66 -16.97 6.45
CA ASP A 12 10.23 -15.58 6.56
C ASP A 12 9.82 -15.07 5.19
N ARG A 13 8.51 -14.84 5.02
CA ARG A 13 7.91 -14.32 3.80
C ARG A 13 7.55 -12.85 3.92
N SER A 14 8.10 -12.15 4.90
CA SER A 14 7.87 -10.71 5.06
C SER A 14 8.41 -9.94 3.85
N ILE A 15 7.64 -8.97 3.37
CA ILE A 15 8.09 -8.06 2.30
C ILE A 15 8.43 -6.69 2.90
N ARG A 16 9.40 -6.01 2.31
CA ARG A 16 9.78 -4.65 2.69
C ARG A 16 9.43 -3.69 1.58
N ILE A 17 8.68 -2.66 1.92
CA ILE A 17 8.27 -1.63 0.97
C ILE A 17 8.37 -0.24 1.58
N ASN A 18 8.62 0.73 0.73
CA ASN A 18 8.42 2.13 0.98
C ASN A 18 7.06 2.51 0.38
N LEU A 19 6.07 2.77 1.23
CA LEU A 19 4.80 3.35 0.80
C LEU A 19 5.02 4.85 0.61
N LEU A 20 4.67 5.35 -0.57
CA LEU A 20 4.80 6.74 -0.96
C LEU A 20 3.42 7.35 -0.96
N LEU A 21 3.24 8.44 -0.23
CA LEU A 21 1.98 9.14 -0.17
C LEU A 21 2.18 10.62 -0.39
N PRO A 22 1.25 11.29 -1.08
CA PRO A 22 1.32 12.72 -1.24
C PRO A 22 1.21 13.40 0.12
N VAL A 23 1.95 14.49 0.31
CA VAL A 23 1.71 15.37 1.46
C VAL A 23 0.39 16.11 1.22
N THR A 24 -0.69 15.53 1.72
CA THR A 24 -2.06 16.06 1.62
C THR A 24 -2.45 16.91 2.81
N ARG A 25 -1.51 17.24 3.70
CA ARG A 25 -1.76 18.13 4.83
C ARG A 25 -1.71 19.60 4.40
N TRP A 26 -2.87 20.27 4.44
CA TRP A 26 -3.02 21.70 4.17
C TRP A 26 -3.19 22.45 5.49
N GLY A 27 -2.39 23.49 5.73
CA GLY A 27 -2.50 24.35 6.91
C GLY A 27 -1.26 24.37 7.82
N VAL A 28 -1.29 25.20 8.87
CA VAL A 28 -0.16 25.46 9.77
C VAL A 28 -0.61 25.30 11.22
N GLY A 29 0.12 24.51 12.02
CA GLY A 29 -0.18 24.29 13.44
C GLY A 29 -1.50 23.54 13.66
N PHE A 30 -2.31 24.00 14.61
CA PHE A 30 -3.59 23.36 15.00
C PHE A 30 -4.70 23.41 13.93
N PHE A 31 -4.46 24.08 12.79
CA PHE A 31 -5.38 24.17 11.65
C PHE A 31 -4.89 23.35 10.46
N SER A 32 -4.46 22.10 10.70
CA SER A 32 -4.06 21.19 9.62
C SER A 32 -5.23 20.30 9.20
N PHE A 33 -5.49 20.25 7.90
CA PHE A 33 -6.49 19.40 7.28
C PHE A 33 -5.79 18.36 6.41
N ASP A 34 -6.09 17.08 6.61
CA ASP A 34 -5.68 16.00 5.72
C ASP A 34 -6.92 15.23 5.23
N PRO A 35 -7.29 15.35 3.93
CA PRO A 35 -8.46 14.67 3.38
C PRO A 35 -8.36 13.14 3.49
N ILE A 36 -7.16 12.57 3.51
CA ILE A 36 -6.96 11.13 3.68
C ILE A 36 -7.27 10.74 5.13
N GLU A 37 -6.75 11.49 6.11
CA GLU A 37 -7.04 11.24 7.53
C GLU A 37 -8.55 11.43 7.84
N GLN A 38 -9.22 12.39 7.18
CA GLN A 38 -10.67 12.57 7.33
C GLN A 38 -11.48 11.41 6.77
N LEU A 39 -11.08 10.87 5.62
CA LEU A 39 -11.75 9.72 5.01
C LEU A 39 -11.58 8.46 5.86
N ILE A 40 -10.38 8.27 6.41
CA ILE A 40 -10.03 7.15 7.30
C ILE A 40 -10.66 7.31 8.68
N GLY A 41 -10.88 8.55 9.13
CA GLY A 41 -11.33 8.87 10.49
C GLY A 41 -10.23 8.77 11.55
N ALA A 42 -8.98 8.57 11.15
CA ALA A 42 -7.82 8.47 12.02
C ALA A 42 -6.54 8.94 11.30
N PRO A 43 -5.49 9.35 12.05
CA PRO A 43 -4.20 9.65 11.45
C PRO A 43 -3.65 8.42 10.75
N LEU A 44 -3.28 8.55 9.47
CA LEU A 44 -2.80 7.43 8.68
C LEU A 44 -1.55 6.78 9.27
N VAL A 45 -0.65 7.59 9.85
CA VAL A 45 0.54 7.09 10.54
C VAL A 45 0.18 6.13 11.67
N SER A 46 -0.93 6.33 12.39
CA SER A 46 -1.36 5.45 13.47
C SER A 46 -1.84 4.09 12.96
N LEU A 47 -2.32 4.02 11.71
CA LEU A 47 -2.67 2.75 11.08
C LEU A 47 -1.43 2.00 10.58
N LEU A 48 -0.41 2.75 10.14
CA LEU A 48 0.82 2.18 9.58
C LEU A 48 1.88 1.88 10.64
N GLU A 49 1.81 2.51 11.82
CA GLU A 49 2.78 2.41 12.90
C GLU A 49 3.19 0.96 13.24
N PRO A 50 2.28 -0.02 13.34
CA PRO A 50 2.66 -1.41 13.64
C PRO A 50 3.55 -2.05 12.56
N LEU A 51 3.52 -1.52 11.33
CA LEU A 51 4.25 -2.02 10.17
C LEU A 51 5.52 -1.22 9.90
N MET A 52 5.71 -0.08 10.56
CA MET A 52 6.84 0.80 10.30
C MET A 52 8.14 0.23 10.87
N VAL A 53 9.18 0.19 10.04
CA VAL A 53 10.53 -0.24 10.44
C VAL A 53 11.53 0.92 10.56
N GLY A 54 11.04 2.15 10.39
CA GLY A 54 11.85 3.36 10.48
C GLY A 54 10.98 4.62 10.47
N GLY A 55 11.60 5.78 10.64
CA GLY A 55 10.89 7.07 10.62
C GLY A 55 10.36 7.43 9.22
N VAL A 56 9.26 8.19 9.19
CA VAL A 56 8.75 8.78 7.95
C VAL A 56 9.75 9.80 7.43
N THR A 57 10.09 9.72 6.15
CA THR A 57 10.95 10.72 5.49
C THR A 57 10.17 11.45 4.40
N ARG A 58 10.62 12.66 4.03
CA ARG A 58 10.04 13.43 2.92
C ARG A 58 11.02 13.49 1.77
N ARG A 59 10.53 13.28 0.55
CA ARG A 59 11.33 13.46 -0.67
C ARG A 59 10.54 14.22 -1.76
N PRO A 60 11.23 14.90 -2.69
CA PRO A 60 10.57 15.47 -3.86
C PRO A 60 9.81 14.39 -4.64
N SER A 61 8.59 14.72 -5.06
CA SER A 61 7.79 13.86 -5.96
C SER A 61 8.29 13.98 -7.39
N GLN A 62 8.05 12.95 -8.19
CA GLN A 62 8.28 13.02 -9.65
C GLN A 62 7.14 13.71 -10.42
N ALA A 63 5.98 13.92 -9.78
CA ALA A 63 4.76 14.35 -10.45
C ALA A 63 4.01 15.51 -9.75
N GLY A 64 4.57 16.12 -8.70
CA GLY A 64 3.90 17.23 -8.01
C GLY A 64 4.49 17.58 -6.63
N PRO A 65 3.66 17.88 -5.61
CA PRO A 65 4.13 18.17 -4.24
C PRO A 65 4.91 17.00 -3.64
N ALA A 66 5.76 17.29 -2.66
CA ALA A 66 6.59 16.29 -1.98
C ALA A 66 5.77 15.07 -1.50
N VAL A 67 6.42 13.91 -1.45
CA VAL A 67 5.84 12.69 -0.87
C VAL A 67 6.44 12.38 0.48
N GLU A 68 5.63 11.81 1.35
CA GLU A 68 6.06 11.11 2.54
C GLU A 68 6.33 9.65 2.19
N VAL A 69 7.45 9.15 2.72
CA VAL A 69 7.94 7.79 2.53
C VAL A 69 7.84 7.08 3.86
N TYR A 70 6.97 6.07 3.89
CA TYR A 70 6.71 5.22 5.04
C TYR A 70 7.43 3.89 4.82
N PRO A 71 8.54 3.62 5.53
CA PRO A 71 9.24 2.35 5.41
C PRO A 71 8.49 1.28 6.19
N LEU A 72 7.91 0.32 5.48
CA LEU A 72 7.06 -0.74 6.03
C LEU A 72 7.73 -2.12 5.88
N ALA A 73 7.61 -2.95 6.90
CA ALA A 73 7.74 -4.39 6.78
C ALA A 73 6.35 -5.01 6.94
N LEU A 74 5.91 -5.75 5.94
CA LEU A 74 4.64 -6.48 5.98
C LEU A 74 4.92 -7.96 6.23
N PRO A 75 4.59 -8.49 7.41
CA PRO A 75 4.54 -9.94 7.64
C PRO A 75 3.56 -10.63 6.71
N GLU A 76 3.75 -11.93 6.46
CA GLU A 76 2.78 -12.72 5.68
C GLU A 76 1.40 -12.71 6.38
N GLY A 77 0.35 -12.44 5.60
CA GLY A 77 -1.03 -12.36 6.09
C GLY A 77 -1.44 -10.97 6.57
N GLU A 78 -0.50 -10.05 6.73
CA GLU A 78 -0.78 -8.69 7.17
C GLU A 78 -1.37 -7.86 6.02
N SER A 79 -2.36 -7.01 6.34
CA SER A 79 -3.04 -6.18 5.36
C SER A 79 -3.45 -4.83 5.94
N ALA A 80 -3.50 -3.81 5.08
CA ALA A 80 -4.08 -2.52 5.36
C ALA A 80 -5.02 -2.15 4.21
N THR A 81 -6.21 -1.66 4.54
CA THR A 81 -7.22 -1.24 3.57
C THR A 81 -7.83 0.08 4.02
N VAL A 82 -8.15 0.91 3.04
CA VAL A 82 -8.78 2.21 3.21
C VAL A 82 -10.01 2.23 2.31
N PRO A 83 -11.22 2.22 2.88
CA PRO A 83 -12.44 2.35 2.10
C PRO A 83 -12.51 3.76 1.50
N LEU A 84 -12.87 3.85 0.22
CA LEU A 84 -13.10 5.10 -0.49
C LEU A 84 -14.60 5.33 -0.78
N GLY A 85 -15.47 4.57 -0.11
CA GLY A 85 -16.91 4.56 -0.35
C GLY A 85 -17.23 4.22 -1.81
N GLN A 86 -18.05 5.05 -2.46
CA GLN A 86 -18.48 4.84 -3.86
C GLN A 86 -17.33 4.74 -4.88
N TRP A 87 -16.11 5.15 -4.52
CA TRP A 87 -14.94 5.06 -5.38
C TRP A 87 -14.18 3.74 -5.25
N GLY A 88 -14.53 2.86 -4.31
CA GLY A 88 -13.88 1.56 -4.11
C GLY A 88 -13.07 1.49 -2.82
N GLU A 89 -11.93 0.83 -2.92
CA GLU A 89 -11.03 0.56 -1.80
C GLU A 89 -9.59 0.66 -2.29
N LEU A 90 -8.73 1.20 -1.44
CA LEU A 90 -7.29 1.10 -1.61
C LEU A 90 -6.74 0.21 -0.52
N GLY A 91 -5.97 -0.80 -0.89
CA GLY A 91 -5.42 -1.72 0.07
C GLY A 91 -4.14 -2.36 -0.42
N PHE A 92 -3.37 -2.85 0.53
CA PHE A 92 -2.20 -3.65 0.27
C PHE A 92 -2.08 -4.73 1.33
N SER A 93 -1.61 -5.90 0.93
CA SER A 93 -1.33 -7.00 1.84
C SER A 93 -0.16 -7.83 1.35
N ASN A 94 0.42 -8.62 2.26
CA ASN A 94 1.42 -9.62 1.90
C ASN A 94 0.77 -11.01 1.84
N ARG A 95 0.75 -11.59 0.65
CA ARG A 95 0.27 -12.95 0.41
C ARG A 95 1.39 -13.78 -0.18
N PHE A 96 1.86 -14.77 0.58
CA PHE A 96 2.91 -15.70 0.14
C PHE A 96 4.24 -15.01 -0.28
N GLY A 97 4.55 -13.83 0.27
CA GLY A 97 5.71 -13.04 -0.13
C GLY A 97 5.48 -12.16 -1.37
N GLU A 98 4.24 -12.07 -1.84
CA GLU A 98 3.81 -11.19 -2.93
C GLU A 98 3.04 -9.99 -2.37
N LEU A 99 3.22 -8.83 -3.00
CA LEU A 99 2.41 -7.66 -2.70
C LEU A 99 1.05 -7.82 -3.41
N GLU A 100 0.00 -7.97 -2.62
CA GLU A 100 -1.36 -7.97 -3.10
C GLU A 100 -1.95 -6.57 -2.97
N LEU A 101 -2.26 -5.93 -4.09
CA LEU A 101 -2.89 -4.62 -4.14
C LEU A 101 -4.40 -4.75 -4.37
N VAL A 102 -5.15 -3.95 -3.64
CA VAL A 102 -6.57 -3.67 -3.87
C VAL A 102 -6.67 -2.22 -4.33
N VAL A 103 -7.24 -2.00 -5.51
CA VAL A 103 -7.40 -0.65 -6.07
C VAL A 103 -8.81 -0.47 -6.66
N PRO A 104 -9.31 0.77 -6.81
CA PRO A 104 -10.52 1.02 -7.59
C PRO A 104 -10.45 0.36 -8.98
N TRP A 105 -11.55 -0.22 -9.45
CA TRP A 105 -11.59 -0.92 -10.75
C TRP A 105 -11.09 -0.03 -11.91
N GLN A 106 -11.36 1.27 -11.84
CA GLN A 106 -10.92 2.26 -12.83
C GLN A 106 -9.39 2.41 -12.89
N ALA A 107 -8.68 2.14 -11.80
CA ALA A 107 -7.23 2.19 -11.71
C ALA A 107 -6.56 0.87 -12.14
N ALA A 108 -7.32 -0.21 -12.30
CA ALA A 108 -6.78 -1.55 -12.56
C ALA A 108 -5.87 -1.62 -13.78
N GLY A 109 -6.31 -1.05 -14.91
CA GLY A 109 -5.54 -1.04 -16.16
C GLY A 109 -4.22 -0.27 -16.02
N TRP A 110 -4.23 0.84 -15.28
CA TRP A 110 -3.03 1.63 -15.02
C TRP A 110 -2.03 0.85 -14.15
N VAL A 111 -2.50 0.23 -13.05
CA VAL A 111 -1.64 -0.58 -12.16
C VAL A 111 -1.07 -1.77 -12.92
N GLN A 112 -1.89 -2.47 -13.70
CA GLN A 112 -1.45 -3.62 -14.50
C GLN A 112 -0.37 -3.22 -15.52
N GLN A 113 -0.53 -2.09 -16.20
CA GLN A 113 0.49 -1.59 -17.13
C GLN A 113 1.80 -1.23 -16.41
N ARG A 114 1.70 -0.60 -15.23
CA ARG A 114 2.88 -0.12 -14.51
C ARG A 114 3.72 -1.25 -13.89
N PHE A 115 3.06 -2.34 -13.51
CA PHE A 115 3.66 -3.55 -12.93
C PHE A 115 3.67 -4.74 -13.89
N ALA A 116 3.48 -4.55 -15.20
CA ALA A 116 3.16 -5.62 -16.14
C ALA A 116 4.10 -6.84 -16.06
N GLN A 117 5.39 -6.63 -15.83
CA GLN A 117 6.39 -7.71 -15.73
C GLN A 117 6.43 -8.41 -14.36
N ALA A 118 5.76 -7.84 -13.36
CA ALA A 118 5.77 -8.28 -11.98
C ALA A 118 4.39 -8.80 -11.52
N VAL A 119 3.32 -8.56 -12.28
CA VAL A 119 1.99 -9.10 -12.00
C VAL A 119 2.03 -10.62 -12.17
N VAL A 120 1.80 -11.33 -11.07
CA VAL A 120 1.72 -12.81 -11.04
C VAL A 120 0.27 -13.29 -11.11
N ALA A 121 -0.69 -12.47 -10.69
CA ALA A 121 -2.13 -12.75 -10.84
C ALA A 121 -2.97 -11.46 -10.87
N GLY A 122 -4.14 -11.55 -11.51
CA GLY A 122 -5.09 -10.44 -11.68
C GLY A 122 -4.84 -9.59 -12.94
N PRO A 123 -5.59 -8.48 -13.12
CA PRO A 123 -6.57 -7.92 -12.18
C PRO A 123 -7.84 -8.76 -12.07
N GLU A 124 -8.16 -9.19 -10.86
CA GLU A 124 -9.42 -9.86 -10.53
C GLU A 124 -10.43 -8.83 -10.05
N ARG A 125 -11.63 -8.84 -10.64
CA ARG A 125 -12.72 -7.95 -10.23
C ARG A 125 -13.40 -8.51 -9.00
N GLN A 126 -13.49 -7.70 -7.94
CA GLN A 126 -14.15 -8.06 -6.68
C GLN A 126 -14.97 -6.87 -6.17
N LEU A 127 -15.91 -7.14 -5.27
CA LEU A 127 -16.63 -6.08 -4.57
C LEU A 127 -15.75 -5.58 -3.41
N SER A 128 -15.77 -4.28 -3.13
CA SER A 128 -15.09 -3.70 -1.96
C SER A 128 -15.58 -4.35 -0.66
N SER A 129 -14.78 -4.25 0.41
CA SER A 129 -15.12 -4.81 1.73
C SER A 129 -16.44 -4.28 2.29
N ASP A 130 -16.81 -3.04 1.95
CA ASP A 130 -18.09 -2.40 2.31
C ASP A 130 -19.25 -2.71 1.36
N GLY A 131 -19.00 -3.43 0.27
CA GLY A 131 -19.99 -3.82 -0.73
C GLY A 131 -20.47 -2.70 -1.66
N THR A 132 -19.86 -1.52 -1.62
CA THR A 132 -20.38 -0.32 -2.31
C THR A 132 -19.85 -0.12 -3.72
N ALA A 133 -18.68 -0.68 -4.05
CA ALA A 133 -18.00 -0.42 -5.31
C ALA A 133 -17.18 -1.62 -5.81
N TRP A 134 -16.83 -1.58 -7.09
CA TRP A 134 -15.97 -2.60 -7.70
C TRP A 134 -14.50 -2.21 -7.54
N VAL A 135 -13.71 -3.19 -7.12
CA VAL A 135 -12.26 -3.08 -6.96
C VAL A 135 -11.56 -4.12 -7.83
N ALA A 136 -10.29 -3.87 -8.11
CA ALA A 136 -9.40 -4.81 -8.73
C ALA A 136 -8.37 -5.28 -7.71
N LYS A 137 -8.13 -6.59 -7.74
CA LYS A 137 -7.14 -7.26 -6.91
C LYS A 137 -6.00 -7.77 -7.80
N LEU A 138 -4.77 -7.38 -7.50
CA LEU A 138 -3.58 -7.76 -8.25
C LEU A 138 -2.53 -8.31 -7.29
N ARG A 139 -1.87 -9.41 -7.65
CA ARG A 139 -0.69 -9.90 -6.93
C ARG A 139 0.56 -9.60 -7.74
N ILE A 140 1.55 -9.03 -7.07
CA ILE A 140 2.77 -8.50 -7.66
C ILE A 140 3.96 -9.14 -6.95
N GLN A 141 4.80 -9.81 -7.71
CA GLN A 141 6.11 -10.25 -7.24
C GLN A 141 7.06 -9.05 -7.24
N LEU A 142 7.31 -8.50 -6.06
CA LEU A 142 8.27 -7.41 -5.91
C LEU A 142 9.70 -7.93 -6.13
N THR A 143 10.49 -7.14 -6.84
CA THR A 143 11.95 -7.27 -6.88
C THR A 143 12.58 -6.03 -6.22
N PRO A 144 13.71 -6.16 -5.50
CA PRO A 144 14.37 -5.01 -4.88
C PRO A 144 14.64 -3.88 -5.90
N GLY A 145 14.31 -2.65 -5.53
CA GLY A 145 14.42 -1.47 -6.39
C GLY A 145 13.24 -1.26 -7.35
N MET A 146 12.25 -2.16 -7.38
CA MET A 146 11.03 -1.96 -8.16
C MET A 146 10.21 -0.80 -7.58
N ARG A 147 9.77 0.12 -8.44
CA ARG A 147 8.94 1.27 -8.05
C ARG A 147 7.76 1.46 -8.99
N ALA A 148 6.62 1.78 -8.42
CA ALA A 148 5.49 2.38 -9.13
C ALA A 148 4.91 3.54 -8.33
N SER A 149 4.50 4.59 -9.02
CA SER A 149 3.72 5.67 -8.42
C SER A 149 2.62 6.12 -9.38
N TRP A 150 1.42 6.24 -8.84
CA TRP A 150 0.23 6.75 -9.50
C TRP A 150 0.18 8.27 -9.31
N PRO A 151 0.26 9.06 -10.39
CA PRO A 151 -0.03 10.48 -10.31
C PRO A 151 -1.50 10.71 -9.94
N MET A 152 -1.73 11.46 -8.86
CA MET A 152 -3.04 11.91 -8.38
C MET A 152 -3.34 13.36 -8.79
N GLY A 153 -2.76 13.83 -9.88
CA GLY A 153 -2.91 15.20 -10.35
C GLY A 153 -2.36 16.21 -9.33
N SER A 154 -3.17 17.21 -8.95
CA SER A 154 -2.77 18.25 -8.00
C SER A 154 -2.49 17.74 -6.59
N LEU A 155 -2.94 16.52 -6.26
CA LEU A 155 -2.69 15.92 -4.96
C LEU A 155 -1.27 15.37 -4.84
N GLY A 156 -0.56 15.07 -5.94
CA GLY A 156 0.80 14.51 -5.92
C GLY A 156 0.86 13.09 -6.46
N GLU A 157 1.61 12.21 -5.80
CA GLU A 157 1.74 10.80 -6.22
C GLU A 157 1.58 9.84 -5.04
N VAL A 158 0.85 8.74 -5.24
CA VAL A 158 0.80 7.58 -4.33
C VAL A 158 1.58 6.45 -4.97
N GLY A 159 2.41 5.73 -4.23
CA GLY A 159 3.24 4.70 -4.83
C GLY A 159 3.81 3.70 -3.84
N VAL A 160 4.51 2.72 -4.39
CA VAL A 160 5.22 1.68 -3.64
C VAL A 160 6.60 1.51 -4.26
N GLU A 161 7.59 1.34 -3.41
CA GLU A 161 8.96 1.00 -3.79
C GLU A 161 9.45 -0.19 -2.96
N ALA A 162 9.90 -1.26 -3.60
CA ALA A 162 10.42 -2.46 -2.94
C ALA A 162 11.86 -2.22 -2.47
N VAL A 163 12.16 -2.61 -1.22
CA VAL A 163 13.46 -2.42 -0.57
C VAL A 163 14.18 -3.74 -0.37
#